data_AF-A0A0F9MZM5-F1
#
_entry.id   AF-A0A0F9MZM5-F1
#
_cell.length_a   1.000
_cell.length_b   1.000
_cell.length_c   1.000
_cell.angle_alpha   90.00
_cell.angle_beta   90.00
_cell.angle_gamma   90.00
#
_symmetry.space_group_name_H-M   'P 1'
#
loop_
_entity.id
_entity.type
_entity.pdbx_description
1 polymer ?
#
loop_
_entity_poly.entity_id
_entity_poly.type
_entity_poly.pdbx_seq_one_letter_code
_entity_poly.pdbx_strand_id
1 'polypeptide(L)'
;MDVKHKIKRVDRFLKNTHLYNERVVIYKALAHPFIDSLPMLAIVVDWSGACGQDYHLLRASLLVDVRSIVIYNMIVEQKDFDSPATNSLFLDELYEVLR
;
A
#
# COMPACT_ATOMS: atom_id res chain seq x y z
N MET A 1 26.08 -19.24 -1.72
CA MET A 1 25.94 -17.82 -1.33
C MET A 1 25.58 -17.77 0.15
N ASP A 2 26.45 -17.22 1.00
CA ASP A 2 26.28 -17.20 2.47
C ASP A 2 24.98 -16.46 2.89
N VAL A 3 24.30 -16.95 3.93
CA VAL A 3 23.06 -16.38 4.51
C VAL A 3 23.25 -14.91 4.84
N LYS A 4 24.43 -14.53 5.34
CA LYS A 4 24.80 -13.13 5.62
C LYS A 4 24.64 -12.21 4.41
N HIS A 5 25.00 -12.69 3.22
CA HIS A 5 24.86 -11.90 1.99
C HIS A 5 23.41 -11.76 1.55
N LYS A 6 22.57 -12.78 1.80
CA LYS A 6 21.12 -12.69 1.52
C LYS A 6 20.44 -11.66 2.41
N ILE A 7 20.74 -11.65 3.72
CA ILE A 7 20.20 -10.67 4.68
C ILE A 7 20.57 -9.24 4.27
N LYS A 8 21.85 -9.00 3.94
CA LYS A 8 22.30 -7.67 3.50
C LYS A 8 21.63 -7.19 2.20
N ARG A 9 21.28 -8.10 1.30
CA ARG A 9 20.55 -7.75 0.07
C ARG A 9 19.13 -7.29 0.38
N VAL A 10 18.44 -7.98 1.29
CA VAL A 10 17.10 -7.58 1.76
C VAL A 10 17.17 -6.23 2.48
N ASP A 11 18.14 -6.02 3.37
CA ASP A 11 18.31 -4.74 4.08
C ASP A 11 18.54 -3.57 3.10
N ARG A 12 19.39 -3.74 2.08
CA ARG A 12 19.60 -2.72 1.05
C ARG A 12 18.34 -2.47 0.22
N PHE A 13 17.59 -3.52 -0.08
CA PHE A 13 16.33 -3.41 -0.83
C PHE A 13 15.29 -2.62 -0.03
N LEU A 14 15.12 -2.93 1.26
CA LEU A 14 14.18 -2.23 2.15
C LEU A 14 14.56 -0.76 2.38
N LYS A 15 15.85 -0.42 2.32
CA LYS A 15 16.36 0.96 2.44
C LYS A 15 16.40 1.73 1.11
N ASN A 16 15.91 1.14 0.02
CA ASN A 16 15.95 1.79 -1.28
C ASN A 16 14.83 2.81 -1.43
N THR A 17 15.16 4.10 -1.25
CA THR A 17 14.20 5.21 -1.37
C THR A 17 13.66 5.40 -2.78
N HIS A 18 14.44 5.07 -3.83
CA HIS A 18 13.94 5.09 -5.20
C HIS A 18 12.77 4.13 -5.38
N LEU A 19 12.93 2.91 -4.89
CA LEU A 19 11.88 1.90 -4.94
C LEU A 19 10.65 2.30 -4.11
N TYR A 20 10.86 2.92 -2.96
CA TYR A 20 9.76 3.44 -2.14
C TYR A 20 8.95 4.54 -2.86
N ASN A 21 9.62 5.38 -3.64
CA ASN A 21 8.96 6.42 -4.44
C ASN A 21 8.17 5.82 -5.62
N GLU A 22 8.60 4.66 -6.13
CA GLU A 22 7.90 3.91 -7.18
C GLU A 22 6.71 3.09 -6.67
N ARG A 23 6.44 3.08 -5.35
CA ARG A 23 5.41 2.21 -4.74
C ARG A 23 4.04 2.32 -5.42
N VAL A 24 3.61 3.53 -5.77
CA VAL A 24 2.29 3.78 -6.40
C VAL A 24 2.24 3.10 -7.78
N VAL A 25 3.30 3.23 -8.57
CA VAL A 25 3.43 2.59 -9.89
C VAL A 25 3.48 1.05 -9.76
N ILE A 26 4.14 0.55 -8.72
CA ILE A 26 4.18 -0.89 -8.44
C ILE A 26 2.79 -1.40 -8.05
N TYR A 27 2.09 -0.73 -7.12
CA TYR A 27 0.72 -1.08 -6.74
C TYR A 27 -0.22 -1.06 -7.93
N LYS A 28 -0.14 -0.04 -8.78
CA LYS A 28 -0.87 0.06 -10.04
C LYS A 28 -0.66 -1.18 -10.90
N ALA A 29 0.60 -1.51 -11.23
CA ALA A 29 0.92 -2.66 -12.05
C ALA A 29 0.41 -4.01 -11.48
N LEU A 30 0.31 -4.12 -10.14
CA LEU A 30 -0.21 -5.29 -9.47
C LEU A 30 -1.75 -5.33 -9.39
N ALA A 31 -2.41 -4.17 -9.32
CA ALA A 31 -3.85 -4.06 -9.15
C ALA A 31 -4.63 -4.17 -10.47
N HIS A 32 -4.11 -3.62 -11.57
CA HIS A 32 -4.78 -3.60 -12.87
C HIS A 32 -5.22 -4.97 -13.41
N PRO A 33 -4.43 -6.06 -13.29
CA PRO A 33 -4.87 -7.38 -13.73
C PRO A 33 -6.20 -7.84 -13.10
N PHE A 34 -6.51 -7.35 -11.89
CA PHE A 34 -7.79 -7.61 -11.22
C PHE A 34 -8.84 -6.56 -11.60
N ILE A 35 -8.48 -5.28 -11.54
CA ILE A 35 -9.38 -4.15 -11.82
C ILE A 35 -9.98 -4.24 -13.22
N ASP A 36 -9.14 -4.47 -14.24
CA ASP A 36 -9.55 -4.46 -15.65
C ASP A 36 -10.53 -5.60 -15.99
N SER A 37 -10.57 -6.64 -15.15
CA SER A 37 -11.45 -7.80 -15.31
C SER A 37 -12.84 -7.61 -14.66
N LEU A 38 -13.03 -6.56 -13.87
CA LEU A 38 -14.22 -6.38 -13.05
C LEU A 38 -15.14 -5.30 -13.61
N PRO A 39 -16.45 -5.55 -13.73
CA PRO A 39 -17.40 -4.57 -14.23
C PRO A 39 -17.69 -3.44 -13.23
N MET A 40 -17.35 -3.64 -11.96
CA MET A 40 -17.54 -2.68 -10.88
C MET A 40 -16.50 -2.93 -9.78
N LEU A 41 -15.96 -1.85 -9.21
CA LEU A 41 -15.00 -1.91 -8.11
C LEU A 41 -15.69 -1.53 -6.80
N ALA A 42 -15.79 -2.49 -5.88
CA ALA A 42 -16.17 -2.21 -4.50
C ALA A 42 -14.89 -2.16 -3.66
N ILE A 43 -14.54 -0.97 -3.15
CA ILE A 43 -13.29 -0.75 -2.41
C ILE A 43 -13.64 -0.36 -0.98
N VAL A 44 -13.06 -1.09 -0.01
CA VAL A 44 -13.14 -0.75 1.41
C VAL A 44 -11.83 -0.09 1.81
N VAL A 45 -11.95 1.01 2.56
CA VAL A 45 -10.82 1.73 3.14
C VAL A 45 -10.91 1.65 4.66
N ASP A 46 -9.84 1.17 5.29
CA ASP A 46 -9.79 0.98 6.75
C ASP A 46 -8.42 1.31 7.33
N TRP A 47 -8.43 1.69 8.61
CA TRP A 47 -7.25 1.87 9.43
C TRP A 47 -6.95 0.61 10.24
N SER A 48 -5.67 0.28 10.35
CA SER A 48 -5.18 -0.78 11.23
C SER A 48 -3.87 -0.37 11.90
N GLY A 49 -3.56 -0.95 13.06
CA GLY A 49 -2.28 -0.67 13.73
C GLY A 49 -1.11 -1.29 12.96
N ALA A 50 0.04 -0.61 12.94
CA ALA A 50 1.27 -1.10 12.32
C ALA A 50 2.44 -0.96 13.29
N CYS A 51 3.07 -2.08 13.67
CA CYS A 51 4.29 -2.05 14.49
C CYS A 51 4.19 -1.20 15.78
N GLY A 52 3.23 -1.51 16.65
CA GLY A 52 3.05 -0.78 17.91
C GLY A 52 2.08 0.39 17.78
N GLN A 53 2.28 1.44 18.59
CA GLN A 53 1.44 2.65 18.60
C GLN A 53 1.99 3.77 17.72
N ASP A 54 3.23 3.66 17.25
CA ASP A 54 3.91 4.75 16.53
C ASP A 54 3.49 4.87 15.07
N TYR A 55 2.96 3.78 14.50
CA TYR A 55 2.53 3.74 13.11
C TYR A 55 1.15 3.10 12.94
N HIS A 56 0.48 3.58 11.91
CA HIS A 56 -0.80 3.09 11.45
C HIS A 56 -0.69 2.74 9.98
N LEU A 57 -1.53 1.80 9.57
CA LEU A 57 -1.68 1.41 8.18
C LEU A 57 -3.07 1.84 7.71
N LEU A 58 -3.10 2.73 6.73
CA LEU A 58 -4.29 3.02 5.93
C LEU A 58 -4.28 2.12 4.71
N ARG A 59 -5.35 1.36 4.51
CA ARG A 59 -5.43 0.31 3.49
C ARG A 59 -6.66 0.47 2.63
N ALA A 60 -6.50 0.27 1.32
CA ALA A 60 -7.60 0.09 0.38
C ALA A 60 -7.61 -1.36 -0.11
N SER A 61 -8.77 -2.01 0.00
CA SER A 61 -8.95 -3.38 -0.44
C SER A 61 -10.17 -3.52 -1.36
N LEU A 62 -9.95 -4.17 -2.50
CA LEU A 62 -10.98 -4.54 -3.46
C LEU A 62 -11.73 -5.77 -2.96
N LEU A 63 -13.06 -5.66 -2.90
CA LEU A 63 -13.94 -6.78 -2.60
C LEU A 63 -14.23 -7.56 -3.88
N VAL A 64 -13.76 -8.80 -3.92
CA VAL A 64 -13.97 -9.73 -5.05
C VAL A 64 -14.60 -11.00 -4.50
N ASP A 65 -15.87 -11.21 -4.81
CA ASP A 65 -16.70 -12.32 -4.28
C ASP A 65 -16.59 -12.46 -2.75
N VAL A 66 -15.83 -13.46 -2.29
CA VAL A 66 -15.63 -13.81 -0.87
C VAL A 66 -14.24 -13.40 -0.36
N ARG A 67 -13.47 -12.66 -1.17
CA ARG A 67 -12.09 -12.29 -0.89
C ARG A 67 -11.94 -10.78 -0.87
N SER A 68 -11.01 -10.34 -0.04
CA SER A 68 -10.53 -8.96 -0.02
C SER A 68 -9.10 -8.96 -0.54
N ILE A 69 -8.86 -8.22 -1.62
CA ILE A 69 -7.54 -8.07 -2.23
C ILE A 69 -7.04 -6.67 -1.92
N VAL A 70 -5.93 -6.56 -1.21
CA VAL A 70 -5.32 -5.27 -0.92
C VAL A 70 -4.72 -4.69 -2.19
N ILE A 71 -5.19 -3.50 -2.59
CA ILE A 71 -4.73 -2.80 -3.79
C ILE A 71 -3.82 -1.61 -3.46
N TYR A 72 -3.94 -1.05 -2.24
CA TYR A 72 -3.04 0.01 -1.80
C TYR A 72 -2.87 0.02 -0.28
N ASN A 73 -1.67 0.39 0.17
CA ASN A 73 -1.32 0.56 1.58
C ASN A 73 -0.47 1.83 1.75
N MET A 74 -0.75 2.58 2.81
CA MET A 74 0.05 3.73 3.26
C MET A 74 0.37 3.58 4.74
N ILE A 75 1.67 3.63 5.07
CA ILE A 75 2.12 3.68 6.46
C ILE A 75 2.15 5.15 6.90
N VAL A 76 1.55 5.42 8.06
CA VAL A 76 1.32 6.76 8.59
C VAL A 76 1.85 6.82 10.02
N GLU A 77 2.61 7.85 10.35
CA GLU A 77 3.05 8.07 11.73
C GLU A 77 1.87 8.46 12.62
N GLN A 78 1.91 8.12 13.91
CA GLN A 78 0.86 8.43 14.89
C GLN A 78 0.46 9.92 14.93
N LYS A 79 1.40 10.84 14.65
CA LYS A 79 1.13 12.29 14.62
C LYS A 79 0.22 12.72 13.47
N ASP A 80 0.19 11.94 12.38
CA ASP A 80 -0.55 12.22 11.15
C ASP A 80 -1.77 11.29 11.00
N PHE A 81 -2.04 10.47 12.03
CA PHE A 81 -3.14 9.51 12.07
C PHE A 81 -4.49 10.22 11.92
N ASP A 82 -5.30 9.74 10.98
CA ASP A 82 -6.62 10.29 10.64
C ASP A 82 -6.64 11.81 10.34
N SER A 83 -5.50 12.37 9.92
CA SER A 83 -5.44 13.76 9.53
C SER A 83 -6.10 13.97 8.16
N PRO A 84 -6.77 15.12 7.91
CA PRO A 84 -7.34 15.42 6.60
C PRO A 84 -6.30 15.42 5.46
N ALA A 85 -5.07 15.82 5.75
CA ALA A 85 -3.96 15.84 4.79
C ALA A 85 -3.56 14.42 4.39
N THR A 86 -3.40 13.52 5.38
CA THR A 86 -3.11 12.10 5.13
C THR A 86 -4.23 11.43 4.33
N ASN A 87 -5.49 11.66 4.73
CA ASN A 87 -6.64 11.06 4.05
C ASN A 87 -6.74 11.54 2.59
N SER A 88 -6.46 12.83 2.34
CA SER A 88 -6.45 13.38 0.97
C SER A 88 -5.31 12.77 0.14
N LEU A 89 -4.08 12.75 0.67
CA LEU A 89 -2.93 12.14 0.00
C LEU A 89 -3.17 10.66 -0.32
N PHE A 90 -3.79 9.92 0.61
CA PHE A 90 -4.13 8.52 0.39
C PHE A 90 -5.10 8.33 -0.77
N LEU A 91 -6.14 9.16 -0.85
CA LEU A 91 -7.11 9.10 -1.95
C LEU A 91 -6.49 9.51 -3.29
N ASP A 92 -5.61 10.51 -3.30
CA ASP A 92 -4.89 10.93 -4.50
C ASP A 92 -3.98 9.79 -5.02
N GLU A 93 -3.22 9.15 -4.13
CA GLU A 93 -2.36 8.02 -4.51
C GLU A 93 -3.18 6.78 -4.91
N LEU A 94 -4.29 6.50 -4.22
CA LEU A 94 -5.21 5.44 -4.61
C LEU A 94 -5.82 5.69 -5.99
N TYR A 95 -6.19 6.93 -6.30
CA TYR A 95 -6.69 7.30 -7.62
C TYR A 95 -5.65 7.00 -8.72
N GLU A 96 -4.37 7.32 -8.49
CA GLU A 96 -3.30 6.99 -9.43
C GLU A 96 -3.09 5.47 -9.61
N VAL A 97 -3.30 4.67 -8.56
CA VAL A 97 -3.29 3.20 -8.61
C VAL A 97 -4.44 2.65 -9.45
N LEU A 98 -5.63 3.27 -9.38
CA LEU A 98 -6.83 2.81 -10.08
C LEU A 98 -6.89 3.22 -11.56
N ARG A 99 -6.11 4.23 -11.95
CA ARG A 99 -6.19 4.89 -13.26
C ARG A 99 -5.70 4.06 -14.44
#